data_AF-A0A924SXZ6-F1
#
_entry.id   AF-A0A924SXZ6-F1
#
_cell.length_a   1.000
_cell.length_b   1.000
_cell.length_c   1.000
_cell.angle_alpha   90.00
_cell.angle_beta   90.00
_cell.angle_gamma   90.00
#
_symmetry.space_group_name_H-M   'P 1'
#
loop_
_entity.id
_entity.type
_entity.pdbx_description
1 polymer ?
#
loop_
_entity_poly.entity_id
_entity_poly.type
_entity_poly.pdbx_seq_one_letter_code
_entity_poly.pdbx_strand_id
1 'polypeptide(L)'
;MQLGIIGLGKMGSSIALNAADHGIEVIGTSQKIHDPQALEKASVQIVDDIPAVISKLRSPRVIFLHVPAGPVVDTVIESIVPLLEKGDVLVDAGNSHFKDSAVRQARLAEIKIGFIDCGSSGGAGGARTGGCFMIGGTFSDVAKVEPLLRALSVSEGYLHAGPPGAGHYVKLIHNAIEFGMLQAIGEGVALLKSSDYPIDFPALFHNWAHGSVIRGWLVELMERGFRENPDLEKIPSHVEDTGEVSWAVQEALNREVSTPVISAAVQELFASRDSKQFSHRAIAVMRHGFGGHPYGHDAGIAQERRTGQVGLTQARPHSDGSAAKVNAPAVDFNQIKRR
;
A
#
# COMPACT_ATOMS: atom_id res chain seq x y z
N MET A 1 1.80 -18.56 -24.32
CA MET A 1 0.53 -18.19 -23.64
C MET A 1 0.06 -16.85 -24.20
N GLN A 2 -1.22 -16.53 -24.09
CA GLN A 2 -1.76 -15.21 -24.43
C GLN A 2 -2.38 -14.57 -23.19
N LEU A 3 -2.27 -13.25 -23.07
CA LEU A 3 -2.83 -12.46 -21.98
C LEU A 3 -3.60 -11.27 -22.55
N GLY A 4 -4.89 -11.20 -22.22
CA GLY A 4 -5.69 -9.99 -22.40
C GLY A 4 -5.52 -9.04 -21.22
N ILE A 5 -5.36 -7.74 -21.45
CA ILE A 5 -5.37 -6.74 -20.38
C ILE A 5 -6.33 -5.59 -20.72
N ILE A 6 -7.36 -5.43 -19.89
CA ILE A 6 -8.26 -4.28 -19.93
C ILE A 6 -7.81 -3.32 -18.81
N GLY A 7 -7.20 -2.22 -19.21
CA GLY A 7 -6.58 -1.26 -18.30
C GLY A 7 -5.05 -1.31 -18.36
N LEU A 8 -4.45 -0.39 -19.10
CA LEU A 8 -3.00 -0.20 -19.25
C LEU A 8 -2.54 1.06 -18.50
N GLY A 9 -3.07 1.24 -17.29
CA GLY A 9 -2.53 2.24 -16.35
C GLY A 9 -1.16 1.81 -15.82
N LYS A 10 -0.66 2.45 -14.75
CA LYS A 10 0.67 2.13 -14.18
C LYS A 10 0.85 0.63 -13.88
N MET A 11 -0.11 0.02 -13.20
CA MET A 11 -0.06 -1.41 -12.85
C MET A 11 -0.23 -2.31 -14.08
N GLY A 12 -1.25 -2.07 -14.90
CA GLY A 12 -1.54 -2.88 -16.09
C GLY A 12 -0.40 -2.86 -17.12
N SER A 13 0.20 -1.70 -17.40
CA SER A 13 1.39 -1.61 -18.26
C SER A 13 2.58 -2.36 -17.67
N SER A 14 2.78 -2.31 -16.35
CA SER A 14 3.88 -3.02 -15.69
C SER A 14 3.71 -4.54 -15.82
N ILE A 15 2.49 -5.06 -15.62
CA ILE A 15 2.17 -6.47 -15.86
C ILE A 15 2.33 -6.85 -17.34
N ALA A 16 1.89 -5.98 -18.26
CA ALA A 16 2.06 -6.22 -19.70
C ALA A 16 3.54 -6.37 -20.10
N LEU A 17 4.39 -5.48 -19.60
CA LEU A 17 5.83 -5.54 -19.85
C LEU A 17 6.49 -6.77 -19.20
N ASN A 18 6.09 -7.12 -17.99
CA ASN A 18 6.55 -8.34 -17.32
C ASN A 18 6.17 -9.60 -18.12
N ALA A 19 4.93 -9.65 -18.61
CA ALA A 19 4.46 -10.75 -19.44
C ALA A 19 5.24 -10.85 -20.75
N ALA A 20 5.50 -9.73 -21.41
CA ALA A 20 6.28 -9.68 -22.64
C ALA A 20 7.73 -10.20 -22.44
N ASP A 21 8.39 -9.83 -21.33
CA ASP A 21 9.73 -10.35 -20.99
C ASP A 21 9.76 -11.87 -20.84
N HIS A 22 8.63 -12.47 -20.42
CA HIS A 22 8.46 -13.91 -20.30
C HIS A 22 7.95 -14.59 -21.59
N GLY A 23 7.98 -13.88 -22.72
CA GLY A 23 7.53 -14.39 -24.02
C GLY A 23 6.03 -14.66 -24.09
N ILE A 24 5.23 -14.01 -23.22
CA ILE A 24 3.77 -14.09 -23.25
C ILE A 24 3.26 -13.03 -24.22
N GLU A 25 2.43 -13.44 -25.17
CA GLU A 25 1.81 -12.52 -26.12
C GLU A 25 0.70 -11.73 -25.41
N VAL A 26 0.86 -10.40 -25.34
CA VAL A 26 -0.07 -9.51 -24.65
C VAL A 26 -0.89 -8.72 -25.66
N ILE A 27 -2.21 -8.72 -25.48
CA ILE A 27 -3.14 -7.84 -26.18
C ILE A 27 -3.86 -7.00 -25.13
N GLY A 28 -3.85 -5.67 -25.26
CA GLY A 28 -4.45 -4.81 -24.26
C GLY A 28 -5.03 -3.51 -24.78
N THR A 29 -5.89 -2.92 -23.97
CA THR A 29 -6.54 -1.63 -24.27
C THR A 29 -6.72 -0.80 -23.01
N SER A 30 -6.77 0.52 -23.16
CA SER A 30 -7.07 1.44 -22.07
C SER A 30 -7.45 2.82 -22.57
N GLN A 31 -8.30 3.52 -21.81
CA GLN A 31 -8.55 4.95 -22.02
C GLN A 31 -7.30 5.80 -21.79
N LYS A 32 -6.43 5.38 -20.85
CA LYS A 32 -5.17 6.06 -20.55
C LYS A 32 -4.05 5.05 -20.41
N ILE A 33 -3.12 5.10 -21.35
CA ILE A 33 -1.97 4.19 -21.40
C ILE A 33 -0.79 4.82 -20.68
N HIS A 34 -0.18 4.07 -19.77
CA HIS A 34 1.09 4.42 -19.15
C HIS A 34 2.25 3.84 -19.97
N ASP A 35 3.20 4.70 -20.34
CA ASP A 35 4.40 4.37 -21.11
C ASP A 35 4.13 3.53 -22.39
N PRO A 36 3.38 4.09 -23.36
CA PRO A 36 3.06 3.36 -24.61
C PRO A 36 4.31 3.00 -25.43
N GLN A 37 5.38 3.79 -25.33
CA GLN A 37 6.62 3.53 -26.06
C GLN A 37 7.34 2.28 -25.54
N ALA A 38 7.35 2.05 -24.23
CA ALA A 38 7.88 0.81 -23.66
C ALA A 38 7.04 -0.39 -24.09
N LEU A 39 5.72 -0.27 -24.08
CA LEU A 39 4.80 -1.34 -24.51
C LEU A 39 5.02 -1.73 -25.98
N GLU A 40 5.14 -0.74 -26.87
CA GLU A 40 5.42 -0.97 -28.29
C GLU A 40 6.77 -1.66 -28.50
N LYS A 41 7.83 -1.19 -27.83
CA LYS A 41 9.16 -1.83 -27.87
C LYS A 41 9.13 -3.27 -27.38
N ALA A 42 8.29 -3.58 -26.40
CA ALA A 42 8.07 -4.92 -25.88
C ALA A 42 7.11 -5.76 -26.75
N SER A 43 6.67 -5.25 -27.90
CA SER A 43 5.73 -5.92 -28.80
C SER A 43 4.37 -6.25 -28.16
N VAL A 44 3.94 -5.45 -27.16
CA VAL A 44 2.58 -5.53 -26.62
C VAL A 44 1.61 -4.98 -27.67
N GLN A 45 0.59 -5.75 -28.04
CA GLN A 45 -0.41 -5.32 -29.01
C GLN A 45 -1.46 -4.44 -28.33
N ILE A 46 -1.30 -3.13 -28.47
CA ILE A 46 -2.29 -2.15 -28.04
C ILE A 46 -3.39 -2.07 -29.10
N VAL A 47 -4.65 -2.18 -28.69
CA VAL A 47 -5.82 -2.10 -29.56
C VAL A 47 -6.82 -1.05 -29.07
N ASP A 48 -7.66 -0.59 -29.99
CA ASP A 48 -8.52 0.60 -29.77
C ASP A 48 -9.61 0.37 -28.72
N ASP A 49 -10.12 -0.85 -28.61
CA ASP A 49 -11.23 -1.17 -27.72
C ASP A 49 -11.21 -2.60 -27.18
N ILE A 50 -12.15 -2.86 -26.27
CA ILE A 50 -12.34 -4.14 -25.62
C ILE A 50 -12.70 -5.25 -26.62
N PRO A 51 -13.68 -5.09 -27.55
CA PRO A 51 -13.94 -6.09 -28.59
C PRO A 51 -12.70 -6.51 -29.41
N ALA A 52 -11.82 -5.56 -29.72
CA ALA A 52 -10.57 -5.85 -30.42
C ALA A 52 -9.61 -6.70 -29.57
N VAL A 53 -9.60 -6.55 -28.24
CA VAL A 53 -8.85 -7.44 -27.34
C VAL A 53 -9.40 -8.87 -27.44
N ILE A 54 -10.71 -9.04 -27.28
CA ILE A 54 -11.35 -10.36 -27.23
C ILE A 54 -11.20 -11.13 -28.55
N SER A 55 -11.36 -10.44 -29.68
CA SER A 55 -11.28 -11.06 -31.01
C SER A 55 -9.89 -11.56 -31.40
N LYS A 56 -8.83 -11.00 -30.81
CA LYS A 56 -7.43 -11.40 -31.04
C LYS A 56 -6.93 -12.50 -30.11
N LEU A 57 -7.62 -12.74 -28.99
CA LEU A 57 -7.26 -13.79 -28.03
C LEU A 57 -7.78 -15.16 -28.47
N ARG A 58 -6.96 -16.19 -28.26
CA ARG A 58 -7.34 -17.59 -28.44
C ARG A 58 -8.09 -18.12 -27.21
N SER A 59 -9.14 -18.90 -27.44
CA SER A 59 -9.88 -19.60 -26.39
C SER A 59 -9.07 -20.79 -25.81
N PRO A 60 -9.20 -21.12 -24.51
CA PRO A 60 -9.88 -20.33 -23.49
C PRO A 60 -9.08 -19.05 -23.16
N ARG A 61 -9.76 -17.91 -23.18
CA ARG A 61 -9.16 -16.59 -22.99
C ARG A 61 -8.88 -16.34 -21.51
N VAL A 62 -7.75 -15.70 -21.22
CA VAL A 62 -7.42 -15.18 -19.89
C VAL A 62 -7.31 -13.66 -19.99
N ILE A 63 -8.18 -12.95 -19.28
CA ILE A 63 -8.33 -11.49 -19.40
C ILE A 63 -8.20 -10.86 -18.01
N PHE A 64 -7.17 -10.03 -17.84
CA PHE A 64 -6.93 -9.28 -16.62
C PHE A 64 -7.65 -7.95 -16.68
N LEU A 65 -8.37 -7.63 -15.60
CA LEU A 65 -9.02 -6.35 -15.38
C LEU A 65 -8.14 -5.52 -14.43
N HIS A 66 -7.48 -4.51 -14.98
CA HIS A 66 -6.69 -3.52 -14.24
C HIS A 66 -7.37 -2.15 -14.33
N VAL A 67 -8.60 -2.10 -13.85
CA VAL A 67 -9.43 -0.89 -13.80
C VAL A 67 -9.72 -0.51 -12.34
N PRO A 68 -10.15 0.74 -12.07
CA PRO A 68 -10.54 1.15 -10.72
C PRO A 68 -11.58 0.19 -10.10
N ALA A 69 -11.42 -0.10 -8.82
CA ALA A 69 -12.36 -0.93 -8.06
C ALA A 69 -13.76 -0.30 -8.00
N GLY A 70 -14.77 -1.11 -7.68
CA GLY A 70 -16.17 -0.70 -7.57
C GLY A 70 -16.93 -0.79 -8.91
N PRO A 71 -17.88 0.12 -9.20
CA PRO A 71 -18.81 -0.02 -10.32
C PRO A 71 -18.15 -0.15 -11.71
N VAL A 72 -16.94 0.39 -11.88
CA VAL A 72 -16.20 0.32 -13.15
C VAL A 72 -15.88 -1.12 -13.53
N VAL A 73 -15.53 -1.98 -12.56
CA VAL A 73 -15.29 -3.41 -12.81
C VAL A 73 -16.55 -4.06 -13.37
N ASP A 74 -17.71 -3.79 -12.77
CA ASP A 74 -18.98 -4.37 -13.21
C ASP A 74 -19.40 -3.88 -14.58
N THR A 75 -19.24 -2.58 -14.88
CA THR A 75 -19.47 -2.04 -16.23
C THR A 75 -18.59 -2.71 -17.28
N VAL A 76 -17.31 -2.94 -16.97
CA VAL A 76 -16.39 -3.65 -17.87
C VAL A 76 -16.84 -5.09 -18.05
N ILE A 77 -17.15 -5.82 -16.98
CA ILE A 77 -17.65 -7.21 -17.03
C ILE A 77 -18.90 -7.30 -17.90
N GLU A 78 -19.88 -6.41 -17.70
CA GLU A 78 -21.12 -6.39 -18.49
C GLU A 78 -20.87 -6.15 -19.97
N SER A 79 -19.88 -5.32 -20.32
CA SER A 79 -19.51 -5.07 -21.72
C SER A 79 -18.79 -6.24 -22.39
N ILE A 80 -18.04 -7.06 -21.65
CA ILE A 80 -17.26 -8.19 -22.20
C ILE A 80 -18.03 -9.49 -22.24
N VAL A 81 -18.92 -9.74 -21.28
CA VAL A 81 -19.65 -11.02 -21.17
C VAL A 81 -20.31 -11.47 -22.49
N PRO A 82 -20.95 -10.60 -23.29
CA PRO A 82 -21.53 -11.00 -24.58
C PRO A 82 -20.51 -11.49 -25.62
N LEU A 83 -19.23 -11.22 -25.41
CA LEU A 83 -18.13 -11.54 -26.32
C LEU A 83 -17.33 -12.78 -25.88
N LEU A 84 -17.60 -13.31 -24.69
CA LEU A 84 -16.85 -14.43 -24.12
C LEU A 84 -17.46 -15.78 -24.48
N GLU A 85 -16.61 -16.80 -24.46
CA GLU A 85 -16.98 -18.19 -24.65
C GLU A 85 -16.89 -18.97 -23.34
N LYS A 86 -17.66 -20.07 -23.24
CA LYS A 86 -17.62 -20.96 -22.08
C LYS A 86 -16.19 -21.44 -21.84
N GLY A 87 -15.73 -21.28 -20.60
CA GLY A 87 -14.38 -21.66 -20.18
C GLY A 87 -13.36 -20.52 -20.17
N ASP A 88 -13.67 -19.37 -20.78
CA ASP A 88 -12.89 -18.14 -20.64
C ASP A 88 -12.84 -17.70 -19.17
N VAL A 89 -11.75 -17.04 -18.77
CA VAL A 89 -11.49 -16.63 -17.39
C VAL A 89 -11.21 -15.13 -17.32
N LEU A 90 -12.00 -14.45 -16.49
CA LEU A 90 -11.76 -13.08 -16.08
C LEU A 90 -10.97 -13.04 -14.78
N VAL A 91 -9.96 -12.18 -14.71
CA VAL A 91 -9.11 -12.01 -13.54
C VAL A 91 -9.24 -10.56 -13.08
N ASP A 92 -9.96 -10.32 -11.98
CA ASP A 92 -9.99 -9.02 -11.34
C ASP A 92 -8.67 -8.83 -10.59
N ALA A 93 -7.79 -7.99 -11.14
CA ALA A 93 -6.46 -7.73 -10.61
C ALA A 93 -6.36 -6.32 -9.97
N GLY A 94 -7.51 -5.75 -9.61
CA GLY A 94 -7.62 -4.52 -8.81
C GLY A 94 -7.62 -4.78 -7.30
N ASN A 95 -7.87 -3.73 -6.52
CA ASN A 95 -8.14 -3.84 -5.08
C ASN A 95 -9.66 -3.88 -4.82
N SER A 96 -10.38 -4.79 -5.49
CA SER A 96 -11.83 -4.91 -5.28
C SER A 96 -12.15 -5.43 -3.88
N HIS A 97 -13.32 -5.05 -3.36
CA HIS A 97 -13.82 -5.60 -2.11
C HIS A 97 -14.16 -7.08 -2.28
N PHE A 98 -13.69 -7.92 -1.34
CA PHE A 98 -13.75 -9.39 -1.49
C PHE A 98 -15.17 -9.96 -1.64
N LYS A 99 -16.17 -9.32 -1.01
CA LYS A 99 -17.58 -9.73 -1.15
C LYS A 99 -18.10 -9.50 -2.57
N ASP A 100 -17.64 -8.45 -3.25
CA ASP A 100 -18.02 -8.17 -4.63
C ASP A 100 -17.46 -9.24 -5.56
N SER A 101 -16.22 -9.68 -5.30
CA SER A 101 -15.60 -10.77 -6.04
C SER A 101 -16.37 -12.09 -5.93
N ALA A 102 -16.84 -12.44 -4.74
CA ALA A 102 -17.67 -13.63 -4.55
C ALA A 102 -19.00 -13.55 -5.33
N VAL A 103 -19.65 -12.37 -5.32
CA VAL A 103 -20.89 -12.14 -6.10
C VAL A 103 -20.64 -12.19 -7.61
N ARG A 104 -19.57 -11.54 -8.09
CA ARG A 104 -19.17 -11.56 -9.50
C ARG A 104 -18.88 -12.98 -9.97
N GLN A 105 -18.18 -13.77 -9.17
CA GLN A 105 -17.89 -15.16 -9.50
C GLN A 105 -19.16 -15.99 -9.60
N ALA A 106 -20.09 -15.88 -8.63
CA ALA A 106 -21.35 -16.62 -8.67
C ALA A 106 -22.15 -16.30 -9.95
N ARG A 107 -22.27 -15.02 -10.29
CA ARG A 107 -22.95 -14.56 -11.52
C ARG A 107 -22.31 -15.12 -12.79
N LEU A 108 -20.98 -15.10 -12.89
CA LEU A 108 -20.26 -15.56 -14.08
C LEU A 108 -20.26 -17.09 -14.21
N ALA A 109 -20.32 -17.81 -13.09
CA ALA A 109 -20.39 -19.27 -13.08
C ALA A 109 -21.68 -19.80 -13.73
N GLU A 110 -22.81 -19.09 -13.60
CA GLU A 110 -24.10 -19.48 -14.22
C GLU A 110 -24.00 -19.59 -15.75
N ILE A 111 -23.17 -18.74 -16.36
CA ILE A 111 -22.91 -18.73 -17.81
C ILE A 111 -21.60 -19.43 -18.19
N LYS A 112 -20.99 -20.15 -17.24
CA LYS A 112 -19.74 -20.92 -17.41
C LYS A 112 -18.52 -20.08 -17.82
N ILE A 113 -18.46 -18.84 -17.31
CA ILE A 113 -17.28 -17.98 -17.37
C ILE A 113 -16.57 -18.07 -16.02
N GLY A 114 -15.26 -18.33 -16.05
CA GLY A 114 -14.42 -18.35 -14.86
C GLY A 114 -14.17 -16.94 -14.35
N PHE A 115 -14.08 -16.79 -13.04
CA PHE A 115 -13.70 -15.53 -12.40
C PHE A 115 -12.69 -15.79 -11.28
N ILE A 116 -11.61 -15.03 -11.29
CA ILE A 116 -10.52 -15.08 -10.33
C ILE A 116 -10.38 -13.70 -9.70
N ASP A 117 -10.35 -13.63 -8.38
CA ASP A 117 -9.89 -12.47 -7.65
C ASP A 117 -8.38 -12.57 -7.38
N CYS A 118 -7.64 -11.59 -7.90
CA CYS A 118 -6.17 -11.59 -7.90
C CYS A 118 -5.65 -10.42 -7.06
N GLY A 119 -5.49 -10.68 -5.76
CA GLY A 119 -4.78 -9.77 -4.89
C GLY A 119 -3.30 -9.69 -5.29
N SER A 120 -2.79 -8.48 -5.58
CA SER A 120 -1.39 -8.29 -6.00
C SER A 120 -0.64 -7.30 -5.11
N SER A 121 0.63 -7.56 -4.79
CA SER A 121 1.49 -6.66 -3.99
C SER A 121 2.87 -6.47 -4.61
N GLY A 122 3.60 -5.43 -4.18
CA GLY A 122 4.92 -5.03 -4.70
C GLY A 122 4.95 -3.72 -5.50
N GLY A 123 3.80 -3.06 -5.65
CA GLY A 123 3.66 -1.81 -6.42
C GLY A 123 3.96 -1.97 -7.91
N ALA A 124 4.09 -0.85 -8.64
CA ALA A 124 4.36 -0.88 -10.08
C ALA A 124 5.73 -1.50 -10.41
N GLY A 125 6.74 -1.26 -9.56
CA GLY A 125 8.06 -1.89 -9.69
C GLY A 125 7.98 -3.41 -9.58
N GLY A 126 7.33 -3.94 -8.54
CA GLY A 126 7.09 -5.38 -8.39
C GLY A 126 6.27 -5.94 -9.55
N ALA A 127 5.18 -5.29 -9.95
CA ALA A 127 4.40 -5.72 -11.11
C ALA A 127 5.24 -5.88 -12.39
N ARG A 128 6.26 -5.02 -12.58
CA ARG A 128 7.17 -5.08 -13.72
C ARG A 128 8.19 -6.22 -13.66
N THR A 129 8.71 -6.57 -12.47
CA THR A 129 9.85 -7.48 -12.33
C THR A 129 9.54 -8.79 -11.60
N GLY A 130 8.31 -8.96 -11.12
CA GLY A 130 7.89 -10.08 -10.29
C GLY A 130 6.91 -9.62 -9.20
N GLY A 131 5.63 -9.97 -9.35
CA GLY A 131 4.59 -9.64 -8.37
C GLY A 131 4.52 -10.65 -7.21
N CYS A 132 3.85 -10.25 -6.13
CA CYS A 132 3.30 -11.16 -5.13
C CYS A 132 1.79 -11.31 -5.37
N PHE A 133 1.31 -12.51 -5.69
CA PHE A 133 -0.07 -12.79 -6.06
C PHE A 133 -0.77 -13.74 -5.07
N MET A 134 -1.94 -13.29 -4.60
CA MET A 134 -2.84 -13.98 -3.67
C MET A 134 -4.16 -14.23 -4.41
N ILE A 135 -4.41 -15.48 -4.74
CA ILE A 135 -5.44 -15.85 -5.72
C ILE A 135 -6.64 -16.49 -5.04
N GLY A 136 -7.83 -15.96 -5.30
CA GLY A 136 -9.11 -16.58 -4.97
C GLY A 136 -9.80 -17.09 -6.23
N GLY A 137 -10.36 -18.28 -6.16
CA GLY A 137 -11.05 -18.87 -7.30
C GLY A 137 -11.28 -20.37 -7.15
N THR A 138 -12.05 -20.94 -8.07
CA THR A 138 -12.22 -22.39 -8.16
C THR A 138 -10.91 -23.05 -8.59
N PHE A 139 -10.63 -24.26 -8.14
CA PHE A 139 -9.42 -24.99 -8.54
C PHE A 139 -9.30 -25.12 -10.08
N SER A 140 -10.42 -25.37 -10.75
CA SER A 140 -10.45 -25.51 -12.21
C SER A 140 -10.13 -24.22 -12.97
N ASP A 141 -10.55 -23.06 -12.46
CA ASP A 141 -10.24 -21.79 -13.12
C ASP A 141 -8.82 -21.33 -12.77
N VAL A 142 -8.40 -21.50 -11.51
CA VAL A 142 -7.05 -21.16 -11.06
C VAL A 142 -6.00 -21.97 -11.82
N ALA A 143 -6.20 -23.27 -12.04
CA ALA A 143 -5.27 -24.12 -12.79
C ALA A 143 -5.01 -23.63 -14.23
N LYS A 144 -5.98 -22.93 -14.86
CA LYS A 144 -5.81 -22.35 -16.20
C LYS A 144 -4.88 -21.14 -16.20
N VAL A 145 -4.87 -20.36 -15.10
CA VAL A 145 -4.17 -19.07 -15.00
C VAL A 145 -2.86 -19.19 -14.21
N GLU A 146 -2.71 -20.25 -13.41
CA GLU A 146 -1.53 -20.50 -12.56
C GLU A 146 -0.20 -20.46 -13.31
N PRO A 147 -0.01 -21.08 -14.50
CA PRO A 147 1.26 -21.00 -15.22
C PRO A 147 1.65 -19.57 -15.59
N LEU A 148 0.66 -18.73 -15.91
CA LEU A 148 0.86 -17.32 -16.23
C LEU A 148 1.22 -16.53 -14.96
N LEU A 149 0.45 -16.70 -13.87
CA LEU A 149 0.71 -15.96 -12.63
C LEU A 149 2.05 -16.33 -11.99
N ARG A 150 2.46 -17.60 -12.08
CA ARG A 150 3.79 -18.05 -11.63
C ARG A 150 4.92 -17.44 -12.46
N ALA A 151 4.75 -17.31 -13.77
CA ALA A 151 5.73 -16.64 -14.63
C ALA A 151 5.86 -15.14 -14.27
N LEU A 152 4.76 -14.50 -13.88
CA LEU A 152 4.73 -13.08 -13.52
C LEU A 152 5.16 -12.80 -12.08
N SER A 153 5.26 -13.82 -11.22
CA SER A 153 5.58 -13.65 -9.80
C SER A 153 7.09 -13.71 -9.53
N VAL A 154 7.53 -13.12 -8.42
CA VAL A 154 8.82 -13.53 -7.83
C VAL A 154 8.77 -14.99 -7.40
N SER A 155 9.93 -15.63 -7.22
CA SER A 155 10.01 -16.98 -6.63
C SER A 155 9.20 -17.04 -5.33
N GLU A 156 8.37 -18.07 -5.17
CA GLU A 156 7.45 -18.24 -4.02
C GLU A 156 6.44 -17.09 -3.82
N GLY A 157 6.32 -16.16 -4.77
CA GLY A 157 5.39 -15.02 -4.73
C GLY A 157 3.98 -15.37 -5.25
N TYR A 158 3.62 -16.64 -5.35
CA TYR A 158 2.31 -17.07 -5.84
C TYR A 158 1.63 -17.99 -4.81
N LEU A 159 0.38 -17.68 -4.49
CA LEU A 159 -0.46 -18.49 -3.60
C LEU A 159 -1.89 -18.59 -4.14
N HIS A 160 -2.40 -19.81 -4.31
CA HIS A 160 -3.84 -20.06 -4.36
C HIS A 160 -4.38 -20.04 -2.92
N ALA A 161 -4.92 -18.89 -2.52
CA ALA A 161 -5.32 -18.59 -1.15
C ALA A 161 -6.63 -19.29 -0.74
N GLY A 162 -7.50 -19.62 -1.70
CA GLY A 162 -8.73 -20.35 -1.42
C GLY A 162 -9.83 -20.15 -2.46
N PRO A 163 -11.11 -20.36 -2.04
CA PRO A 163 -12.26 -20.23 -2.93
C PRO A 163 -12.46 -18.77 -3.40
N PRO A 164 -13.44 -18.52 -4.29
CA PRO A 164 -13.76 -17.16 -4.75
C PRO A 164 -13.93 -16.15 -3.59
N GLY A 165 -13.30 -14.99 -3.75
CA GLY A 165 -13.19 -13.92 -2.75
C GLY A 165 -11.99 -14.03 -1.81
N ALA A 166 -11.34 -15.20 -1.70
CA ALA A 166 -10.24 -15.40 -0.74
C ALA A 166 -8.97 -14.61 -1.08
N GLY A 167 -8.66 -14.42 -2.36
CA GLY A 167 -7.47 -13.68 -2.80
C GLY A 167 -7.55 -12.20 -2.43
N HIS A 168 -8.66 -11.55 -2.77
CA HIS A 168 -8.90 -10.16 -2.34
C HIS A 168 -9.05 -10.03 -0.82
N TYR A 169 -9.61 -11.03 -0.13
CA TYR A 169 -9.66 -11.02 1.32
C TYR A 169 -8.26 -11.07 1.96
N VAL A 170 -7.38 -11.97 1.50
CA VAL A 170 -6.00 -12.03 2.01
C VAL A 170 -5.24 -10.74 1.67
N LYS A 171 -5.45 -10.17 0.47
CA LYS A 171 -4.86 -8.89 0.09
C LYS A 171 -5.35 -7.72 0.95
N LEU A 172 -6.63 -7.71 1.33
CA LEU A 172 -7.19 -6.74 2.26
C LEU A 172 -6.47 -6.79 3.62
N ILE A 173 -6.28 -8.00 4.16
CA ILE A 173 -5.56 -8.19 5.42
C ILE A 173 -4.08 -7.83 5.29
N HIS A 174 -3.43 -8.15 4.15
CA HIS A 174 -2.07 -7.71 3.84
C HIS A 174 -1.95 -6.19 3.95
N ASN A 175 -2.83 -5.42 3.28
CA ASN A 175 -2.80 -3.96 3.34
C ASN A 175 -3.04 -3.42 4.76
N ALA A 176 -3.87 -4.10 5.54
CA ALA A 176 -4.11 -3.71 6.93
C ALA A 176 -2.87 -3.89 7.82
N ILE A 177 -2.13 -4.99 7.63
CA ILE A 177 -0.84 -5.23 8.29
C ILE A 177 0.18 -4.18 7.85
N GLU A 178 0.29 -3.93 6.53
CA GLU A 178 1.16 -2.89 5.97
C GLU A 178 0.92 -1.54 6.64
N PHE A 179 -0.34 -1.14 6.80
CA PHE A 179 -0.67 0.15 7.41
C PHE A 179 -0.29 0.24 8.90
N GLY A 180 -0.46 -0.85 9.66
CA GLY A 180 0.03 -0.93 11.03
C GLY A 180 1.55 -0.77 11.12
N MET A 181 2.29 -1.37 10.18
CA MET A 181 3.75 -1.23 10.09
C MET A 181 4.16 0.18 9.70
N LEU A 182 3.49 0.80 8.72
CA LEU A 182 3.75 2.18 8.31
C LEU A 182 3.59 3.14 9.49
N GLN A 183 2.50 3.00 10.26
CA GLN A 183 2.27 3.84 11.43
C GLN A 183 3.36 3.67 12.47
N ALA A 184 3.74 2.43 12.82
CA ALA A 184 4.79 2.16 13.80
C ALA A 184 6.17 2.74 13.37
N ILE A 185 6.50 2.65 12.07
CA ILE A 185 7.71 3.26 11.51
C ILE A 185 7.64 4.79 11.62
N GLY A 186 6.50 5.40 11.25
CA GLY A 186 6.28 6.84 11.32
C GLY A 186 6.41 7.39 12.75
N GLU A 187 5.81 6.72 13.73
CA GLU A 187 5.96 7.07 15.16
C GLU A 187 7.42 6.99 15.62
N GLY A 188 8.14 5.95 15.19
CA GLY A 188 9.57 5.81 15.47
C GLY A 188 10.41 6.96 14.90
N VAL A 189 10.09 7.42 13.68
CA VAL A 189 10.73 8.59 13.06
C VAL A 189 10.46 9.85 13.88
N ALA A 190 9.21 10.08 14.28
CA ALA A 190 8.85 11.25 15.10
C ALA A 190 9.62 11.25 16.43
N LEU A 191 9.73 10.09 17.09
CA LEU A 191 10.49 9.96 18.33
C LEU A 191 11.99 10.24 18.13
N LEU A 192 12.60 9.65 17.10
CA LEU A 192 14.01 9.89 16.76
C LEU A 192 14.27 11.37 16.47
N LYS A 193 13.37 12.03 15.74
CA LYS A 193 13.48 13.46 15.40
C LYS A 193 13.36 14.36 16.63
N SER A 194 12.61 13.94 17.65
CA SER A 194 12.47 14.66 18.91
C SER A 194 13.66 14.49 19.87
N SER A 195 14.60 13.59 19.56
CA SER A 195 15.73 13.28 20.43
C SER A 195 16.84 14.32 20.36
N ASP A 196 17.70 14.36 21.38
CA ASP A 196 18.90 15.22 21.43
C ASP A 196 20.02 14.75 20.49
N TYR A 197 19.85 13.61 19.80
CA TYR A 197 20.89 12.99 18.99
C TYR A 197 20.80 13.47 17.52
N PRO A 198 21.91 13.89 16.90
CA PRO A 198 21.92 14.25 15.48
C PRO A 198 21.91 12.97 14.62
N ILE A 199 20.72 12.48 14.30
CA ILE A 199 20.52 11.25 13.52
C ILE A 199 20.58 11.53 12.01
N ASP A 200 21.45 10.81 11.31
CA ASP A 200 21.43 10.69 9.84
C ASP A 200 20.38 9.62 9.45
N PHE A 201 19.17 10.06 9.11
CA PHE A 201 18.06 9.17 8.76
C PHE A 201 18.35 8.29 7.53
N PRO A 202 18.86 8.82 6.40
CA PRO A 202 19.31 7.97 5.29
C PRO A 202 20.26 6.86 5.72
N ALA A 203 21.32 7.19 6.48
CA ALA A 203 22.28 6.17 6.91
C ALA A 203 21.67 5.17 7.90
N LEU A 204 20.77 5.61 8.79
CA LEU A 204 20.08 4.75 9.75
C LEU A 204 19.16 3.75 9.05
N PHE A 205 18.29 4.21 8.14
CA PHE A 205 17.38 3.32 7.41
C PHE A 205 18.13 2.40 6.46
N HIS A 206 19.26 2.85 5.89
CA HIS A 206 20.19 1.97 5.20
C HIS A 206 20.69 0.86 6.12
N ASN A 207 21.19 1.20 7.31
CA ASN A 207 21.63 0.18 8.27
C ASN A 207 20.51 -0.79 8.64
N TRP A 208 19.29 -0.31 8.90
CA TRP A 208 18.16 -1.16 9.27
C TRP A 208 17.66 -2.04 8.12
N ALA A 209 17.84 -1.64 6.87
CA ALA A 209 17.56 -2.51 5.72
C ALA A 209 18.52 -3.72 5.65
N HIS A 210 19.66 -3.69 6.35
CA HIS A 210 20.69 -4.71 6.28
C HIS A 210 20.86 -5.48 7.60
N GLY A 211 20.20 -6.63 7.71
CA GLY A 211 20.38 -7.57 8.82
C GLY A 211 19.61 -7.24 10.11
N SER A 212 18.92 -6.10 10.19
CA SER A 212 18.07 -5.79 11.34
C SER A 212 16.83 -6.70 11.40
N VAL A 213 16.20 -6.77 12.58
CA VAL A 213 14.94 -7.50 12.77
C VAL A 213 13.80 -6.88 11.95
N ILE A 214 13.78 -5.55 11.80
CA ILE A 214 12.73 -4.82 11.09
C ILE A 214 13.02 -4.62 9.59
N ARG A 215 14.09 -5.24 9.06
CA ARG A 215 14.48 -5.12 7.64
C ARG A 215 13.31 -5.48 6.71
N GLY A 216 13.20 -4.77 5.60
CA GLY A 216 12.18 -5.02 4.58
C GLY A 216 11.91 -3.80 3.71
N TRP A 217 11.01 -3.97 2.75
CA TRP A 217 10.77 -2.97 1.70
C TRP A 217 10.30 -1.60 2.23
N LEU A 218 9.50 -1.56 3.30
CA LEU A 218 9.06 -0.28 3.90
C LEU A 218 10.24 0.51 4.49
N VAL A 219 11.23 -0.19 5.06
CA VAL A 219 12.46 0.42 5.60
C VAL A 219 13.34 0.93 4.44
N GLU A 220 13.44 0.17 3.36
CA GLU A 220 14.14 0.61 2.13
C GLU A 220 13.45 1.82 1.46
N LEU A 221 12.13 1.89 1.53
CA LEU A 221 11.36 3.06 1.07
C LEU A 221 11.66 4.29 1.92
N MET A 222 11.77 4.15 3.24
CA MET A 222 12.18 5.25 4.11
C MET A 222 13.59 5.73 3.81
N GLU A 223 14.56 4.83 3.57
CA GLU A 223 15.91 5.23 3.15
C GLU A 223 15.86 6.10 1.90
N ARG A 224 15.20 5.60 0.83
CA ARG A 224 15.08 6.34 -0.44
C ARG A 224 14.33 7.65 -0.26
N GLY A 225 13.23 7.63 0.47
CA GLY A 225 12.39 8.79 0.75
C GLY A 225 13.18 9.93 1.41
N PHE A 226 14.01 9.62 2.41
CA PHE A 226 14.86 10.64 3.06
C PHE A 226 15.99 11.16 2.16
N ARG A 227 16.54 10.33 1.26
CA ARG A 227 17.55 10.79 0.29
C ARG A 227 16.95 11.75 -0.74
N GLU A 228 15.74 11.44 -1.22
CA GLU A 228 15.02 12.26 -2.19
C GLU A 228 14.42 13.52 -1.55
N ASN A 229 14.04 13.43 -0.27
CA ASN A 229 13.36 14.49 0.47
C ASN A 229 14.10 14.74 1.81
N PRO A 230 15.25 15.44 1.79
CA PRO A 230 16.04 15.68 2.99
C PRO A 230 15.33 16.58 4.01
N ASP A 231 14.31 17.32 3.57
CA ASP A 231 13.49 18.20 4.40
C ASP A 231 12.05 17.68 4.46
N LEU A 232 11.76 16.86 5.48
CA LEU A 232 10.47 16.22 5.67
C LEU A 232 9.34 17.22 5.95
N GLU A 233 9.66 18.41 6.47
CA GLU A 233 8.66 19.44 6.80
C GLU A 233 7.99 20.03 5.55
N LYS A 234 8.60 19.85 4.37
CA LYS A 234 8.00 20.23 3.09
C LYS A 234 6.97 19.23 2.59
N ILE A 235 6.91 18.03 3.17
CA ILE A 235 5.93 17.02 2.80
C ILE A 235 4.65 17.28 3.62
N PRO A 236 3.47 17.43 2.98
CA PRO A 236 2.22 17.56 3.70
C PRO A 236 1.97 16.37 4.63
N SER A 237 1.49 16.63 5.85
CA SER A 237 1.19 15.58 6.84
C SER A 237 -0.12 14.84 6.55
N HIS A 238 -0.89 15.27 5.56
CA HIS A 238 -2.16 14.65 5.18
C HIS A 238 -1.91 13.35 4.43
N VAL A 239 -2.43 12.23 4.95
CA VAL A 239 -2.28 10.92 4.32
C VAL A 239 -3.61 10.49 3.70
N GLU A 240 -3.59 10.16 2.40
CA GLU A 240 -4.76 9.61 1.70
C GLU A 240 -4.73 8.08 1.61
N ASP A 241 -5.92 7.47 1.51
CA ASP A 241 -6.09 6.04 1.29
C ASP A 241 -7.31 5.73 0.40
N THR A 242 -7.34 4.51 -0.15
CA THR A 242 -8.44 4.04 -1.00
C THR A 242 -9.55 3.30 -0.24
N GLY A 243 -9.47 3.26 1.10
CA GLY A 243 -10.50 2.74 2.01
C GLY A 243 -10.28 1.30 2.48
N GLU A 244 -9.33 0.56 1.89
CA GLU A 244 -9.13 -0.87 2.20
C GLU A 244 -8.83 -1.10 3.68
N VAL A 245 -8.00 -0.26 4.30
CA VAL A 245 -7.63 -0.45 5.71
C VAL A 245 -8.85 -0.23 6.62
N SER A 246 -9.74 0.71 6.25
CA SER A 246 -11.01 0.90 6.95
C SER A 246 -11.94 -0.31 6.80
N TRP A 247 -12.00 -0.93 5.61
CA TRP A 247 -12.77 -2.17 5.41
C TRP A 247 -12.22 -3.32 6.25
N ALA A 248 -10.91 -3.41 6.43
CA ALA A 248 -10.30 -4.43 7.29
C ALA A 248 -10.68 -4.25 8.78
N VAL A 249 -10.70 -3.01 9.28
CA VAL A 249 -11.17 -2.72 10.65
C VAL A 249 -12.66 -3.03 10.81
N GLN A 250 -13.50 -2.70 9.82
CA GLN A 250 -14.92 -3.07 9.82
C GLN A 250 -15.10 -4.58 9.84
N GLU A 251 -14.31 -5.33 9.06
CA GLU A 251 -14.34 -6.78 9.05
C GLU A 251 -13.91 -7.38 10.40
N ALA A 252 -12.90 -6.79 11.05
CA ALA A 252 -12.48 -7.20 12.39
C ALA A 252 -13.61 -7.02 13.41
N LEU A 253 -14.34 -5.89 13.36
CA LEU A 253 -15.51 -5.65 14.20
C LEU A 253 -16.63 -6.66 13.93
N ASN A 254 -16.97 -6.89 12.65
CA ASN A 254 -18.00 -7.85 12.25
C ASN A 254 -17.69 -9.29 12.70
N ARG A 255 -16.41 -9.63 12.86
CA ARG A 255 -15.92 -10.94 13.31
C ARG A 255 -15.58 -11.00 14.80
N GLU A 256 -15.70 -9.88 15.52
CA GLU A 256 -15.29 -9.75 16.92
C GLU A 256 -13.80 -10.13 17.14
N VAL A 257 -12.93 -9.79 16.17
CA VAL A 257 -11.48 -10.04 16.23
C VAL A 257 -10.75 -8.79 16.71
N SER A 258 -9.94 -8.93 17.76
CA SER A 258 -9.14 -7.83 18.30
C SER A 258 -7.99 -7.45 17.35
N THR A 259 -7.97 -6.19 16.88
CA THR A 259 -6.95 -5.64 15.98
C THR A 259 -6.44 -4.26 16.44
N PRO A 260 -5.93 -4.12 17.67
CA PRO A 260 -5.65 -2.81 18.29
C PRO A 260 -4.62 -1.97 17.51
N VAL A 261 -3.55 -2.58 17.00
CA VAL A 261 -2.49 -1.88 16.25
C VAL A 261 -3.04 -1.30 14.95
N ILE A 262 -3.74 -2.12 14.16
CA ILE A 262 -4.35 -1.70 12.89
C ILE A 262 -5.43 -0.64 13.14
N SER A 263 -6.26 -0.84 14.16
CA SER A 263 -7.30 0.12 14.54
C SER A 263 -6.71 1.48 14.90
N ALA A 264 -5.63 1.51 15.70
CA ALA A 264 -4.94 2.75 16.05
C ALA A 264 -4.33 3.42 14.82
N ALA A 265 -3.69 2.67 13.92
CA ALA A 265 -3.14 3.20 12.67
C ALA A 265 -4.20 3.88 11.78
N VAL A 266 -5.42 3.32 11.73
CA VAL A 266 -6.54 3.95 11.01
C VAL A 266 -7.04 5.22 11.72
N GLN A 267 -7.05 5.24 13.06
CA GLN A 267 -7.41 6.47 13.77
C GLN A 267 -6.38 7.58 13.54
N GLU A 268 -5.09 7.25 13.52
CA GLU A 268 -4.02 8.21 13.21
C GLU A 268 -4.09 8.70 11.76
N LEU A 269 -4.45 7.83 10.82
CA LEU A 269 -4.78 8.23 9.45
C LEU A 269 -5.87 9.32 9.43
N PHE A 270 -6.97 9.12 10.16
CA PHE A 270 -8.04 10.11 10.22
C PHE A 270 -7.60 11.40 10.93
N ALA A 271 -6.81 11.28 12.00
CA ALA A 271 -6.22 12.42 12.68
C ALA A 271 -5.34 13.26 11.74
N SER A 272 -4.58 12.62 10.83
CA SER A 272 -3.76 13.29 9.82
C SER A 272 -4.57 14.20 8.87
N ARG A 273 -5.88 13.91 8.72
CA ARG A 273 -6.81 14.66 7.85
C ARG A 273 -7.56 15.76 8.61
N ASP A 274 -7.65 15.67 9.94
CA ASP A 274 -8.44 16.59 10.75
C ASP A 274 -7.66 17.86 11.11
N SER A 275 -7.70 18.85 10.21
CA SER A 275 -7.17 20.19 10.48
C SER A 275 -8.04 21.02 11.45
N LYS A 276 -9.28 20.60 11.73
CA LYS A 276 -10.24 21.37 12.55
C LYS A 276 -10.15 21.03 14.03
N GLN A 277 -9.84 19.78 14.36
CA GLN A 277 -9.61 19.25 15.72
C GLN A 277 -10.76 19.56 16.69
N PHE A 278 -12.00 19.31 16.29
CA PHE A 278 -13.17 19.63 17.10
C PHE A 278 -13.23 18.85 18.42
N SER A 279 -12.76 17.60 18.44
CA SER A 279 -12.65 16.80 19.66
C SER A 279 -11.77 17.50 20.70
N HIS A 280 -10.60 18.01 20.29
CA HIS A 280 -9.68 18.75 21.16
C HIS A 280 -10.30 20.06 21.66
N ARG A 281 -11.03 20.79 20.81
CA ARG A 281 -11.75 22.01 21.21
C ARG A 281 -12.86 21.72 22.22
N ALA A 282 -13.62 20.65 22.03
CA ALA A 282 -14.64 20.21 22.98
C ALA A 282 -14.02 19.82 24.34
N ILE A 283 -12.90 19.09 24.33
CA ILE A 283 -12.13 18.78 25.55
C ILE A 283 -11.67 20.06 26.25
N ALA A 284 -11.14 21.03 25.51
CA ALA A 284 -10.71 22.30 26.06
C ALA A 284 -11.87 23.06 26.74
N VAL A 285 -13.05 23.11 26.11
CA VAL A 285 -14.27 23.70 26.69
C VAL A 285 -14.66 23.01 27.99
N MET A 286 -14.67 21.68 28.02
CA MET A 286 -15.00 20.93 29.23
C MET A 286 -13.98 21.19 30.35
N ARG A 287 -12.68 21.11 30.06
CA ARG A 287 -11.60 21.35 31.04
C ARG A 287 -11.64 22.77 31.60
N HIS A 288 -11.95 23.76 30.77
CA HIS A 288 -12.16 25.12 31.24
C HIS A 288 -13.38 25.19 32.18
N GLY A 289 -14.50 24.57 31.79
CA GLY A 289 -15.75 24.61 32.55
C GLY A 289 -15.66 23.98 33.94
N PHE A 290 -15.04 22.80 34.09
CA PHE A 290 -14.99 22.13 35.39
C PHE A 290 -13.78 22.50 36.25
N GLY A 291 -12.66 22.94 35.65
CA GLY A 291 -11.38 23.09 36.34
C GLY A 291 -10.72 24.45 36.16
N GLY A 292 -11.35 25.39 35.45
CA GLY A 292 -10.76 26.70 35.16
C GLY A 292 -9.51 26.64 34.29
N HIS A 293 -9.23 25.51 33.62
CA HIS A 293 -8.04 25.36 32.79
C HIS A 293 -8.05 26.38 31.64
N PRO A 294 -6.92 27.02 31.31
CA PRO A 294 -6.85 28.01 30.24
C PRO A 294 -7.11 27.36 28.87
N TYR A 295 -7.67 28.16 27.96
CA TYR A 295 -7.68 27.81 26.54
C TYR A 295 -6.29 28.06 25.95
N GLY A 296 -5.75 27.07 25.25
CA GLY A 296 -4.43 27.18 24.62
C GLY A 296 -3.27 26.92 25.57
N HIS A 297 -2.08 27.40 25.20
CA HIS A 297 -0.85 27.17 25.96
C HIS A 297 -0.78 28.08 27.19
N ASP A 298 -0.44 27.49 28.34
CA ASP A 298 -0.13 28.20 29.58
C ASP A 298 1.24 27.73 30.10
N ALA A 299 2.16 28.68 30.26
CA ALA A 299 3.54 28.38 30.63
C ALA A 299 3.67 27.85 32.06
N GLY A 300 2.84 28.33 32.99
CA GLY A 300 2.84 27.91 34.39
C GLY A 300 2.42 26.45 34.51
N ILE A 301 1.29 26.08 33.88
CA ILE A 301 0.82 24.69 33.82
C ILE A 301 1.80 23.80 33.04
N ALA A 302 2.40 24.30 31.96
CA ALA A 302 3.42 23.55 31.22
C ALA A 302 4.67 23.27 32.07
N GLN A 303 5.08 24.21 32.94
CA GLN A 303 6.15 24.02 33.89
C GLN A 303 5.75 23.04 35.00
N GLU A 304 4.57 23.21 35.58
CA GLU A 304 4.03 22.32 36.62
C GLU A 304 3.95 20.86 36.14
N ARG A 305 3.59 20.62 34.87
CA ARG A 305 3.62 19.28 34.25
C ARG A 305 4.95 18.57 34.40
N ARG A 306 6.06 19.31 34.44
CA ARG A 306 7.44 18.78 34.56
C ARG A 306 7.96 18.79 35.99
N THR A 307 7.54 19.76 36.81
CA THR A 307 8.07 19.96 38.16
C THR A 307 7.16 19.46 39.27
N GLY A 308 5.91 19.08 38.96
CA GLY A 308 4.90 18.65 39.92
C GLY A 308 5.14 17.26 40.51
N GLN A 309 6.14 16.52 40.02
CA GLN A 309 6.54 15.22 40.57
C GLN A 309 7.82 15.35 41.38
N VAL A 310 7.74 15.09 42.68
CA VAL A 310 8.90 15.07 43.57
C VAL A 310 9.51 13.67 43.55
N GLY A 311 10.55 13.45 42.73
CA GLY A 311 11.26 12.16 42.63
C GLY A 311 11.97 11.87 41.31
N LEU A 312 11.63 12.60 40.23
CA LEU A 312 12.32 12.53 38.94
C LEU A 312 13.16 13.81 38.72
N THR A 313 14.09 14.10 39.63
CA THR A 313 15.06 15.17 39.44
C THR A 313 16.14 14.74 38.44
N GLN A 314 15.86 14.97 37.15
CA GLN A 314 16.78 15.53 36.15
C GLN A 314 16.04 15.75 34.82
N ALA A 315 15.01 16.60 34.81
CA ALA A 315 14.54 17.18 33.56
C ALA A 315 15.60 18.19 33.08
N ARG A 316 16.32 17.87 31.99
CA ARG A 316 17.25 18.80 31.34
C ARG A 316 16.48 20.04 30.86
N PRO A 317 17.04 21.26 31.01
CA PRO A 317 16.41 22.44 30.43
C PRO A 317 16.51 22.39 28.90
N HIS A 318 15.38 22.57 28.22
CA HIS A 318 15.39 22.85 26.79
C HIS A 318 15.99 24.24 26.57
N SER A 319 16.98 24.33 25.68
CA SER A 319 17.49 25.61 25.19
C SER A 319 16.44 26.24 24.28
N ASP A 320 15.78 27.29 24.76
CA ASP A 320 15.08 28.23 23.88
C ASP A 320 16.09 28.79 22.88
N GLY A 321 15.67 28.89 21.62
CA GLY A 321 16.50 29.21 20.46
C GLY A 321 17.18 30.58 20.50
N SER A 322 18.23 30.72 21.30
CA SER A 322 19.31 31.67 21.08
C SER A 322 20.62 30.90 20.90
N ALA A 323 21.20 31.01 19.72
CA ALA A 323 22.41 30.30 19.34
C ALA A 323 23.60 30.75 20.21
N ALA A 324 23.93 29.98 21.24
CA ALA A 324 25.25 29.99 21.83
C ALA A 324 26.12 29.01 21.04
N LYS A 325 27.11 29.53 20.31
CA LYS A 325 28.14 28.75 19.60
C LYS A 325 28.87 27.86 20.61
N VAL A 326 28.58 26.56 20.60
CA VAL A 326 29.42 25.55 21.24
C VAL A 326 30.39 25.04 20.17
N ASN A 327 31.67 25.39 20.31
CA ASN A 327 32.74 24.81 19.52
C ASN A 327 32.86 23.32 19.88
N ALA A 328 32.35 22.43 19.04
CA ALA A 328 32.68 21.02 19.10
C ALA A 328 34.12 20.81 18.57
N PRO A 329 34.96 19.99 19.22
CA PRO A 329 36.26 19.64 18.65
C PRO A 329 36.04 18.77 17.41
N ALA A 330 36.77 19.08 16.33
CA ALA A 330 36.74 18.31 15.10
C ALA A 330 37.16 16.86 15.36
N VAL A 331 36.30 15.91 15.01
CA VAL A 331 36.63 14.48 14.99
C VAL A 331 37.48 14.22 13.74
N ASP A 332 38.75 13.89 13.93
CA ASP A 332 39.66 13.47 12.86
C ASP A 332 39.35 12.02 12.46
N PHE A 333 38.72 11.85 11.30
CA PHE A 333 38.36 10.55 10.74
C PHE A 333 39.55 9.73 10.20
N ASN A 334 40.79 10.20 10.30
CA ASN A 334 41.96 9.45 9.84
C ASN A 334 42.48 8.36 10.80
N GLN A 335 41.88 8.15 11.98
CA GLN A 335 42.32 7.09 12.90
C GLN A 335 41.62 5.74 12.74
N ILE A 336 40.63 5.58 11.85
CA ILE A 336 39.97 4.28 11.59
C ILE A 336 40.63 3.57 10.39
N LYS A 337 41.96 3.38 10.45
CA LYS A 337 42.68 2.37 9.67
C LYS A 337 43.90 1.89 10.45
N ARG A 338 43.67 1.05 11.47
CA ARG A 338 44.58 0.03 12.01
C ARG A 338 43.93 -0.66 13.20
N ARG A 339 43.15 -1.69 12.92
CA ARG A 339 43.07 -2.97 13.62
C ARG A 339 42.10 -3.88 12.89
#